data_AF-A0A1H2WKJ1-F1
#
_entry.id   AF-A0A1H2WKJ1-F1
#
_cell.length_a   1.000
_cell.length_b   1.000
_cell.length_c   1.000
_cell.angle_alpha   90.00
_cell.angle_beta   90.00
_cell.angle_gamma   90.00
#
_symmetry.space_group_name_H-M   'P 1'
#
loop_
_entity.id
_entity.type
_entity.pdbx_description
1 polymer ?
#
loop_
_entity_poly.entity_id
_entity_poly.type
_entity_poly.pdbx_seq_one_letter_code
_entity_poly.pdbx_strand_id
1 'polypeptide(L)'
;MELQLENGNYTLPIEQHAKLKWSMHVLLLFMIGLFGAFLFLPIDGVYFNVAFKLIWIFAIAFFLYAWLFIGVLRLQTLKITQNGIEIRTAFGTKRANWMEIYDVQVFSIQRNTVIGLILKEQIKKRKQSFLSEINNTYGGMFSIRIPIAQFPSLDIETLYSTIRAQLKLQPTDLDLSQENQPEIEKQGEPNRLISILKLTLFVLLWGLVYGISIYLLKTNFILIPLFGLMFVLYFYQKNVHEEVIVWPIRFVVGLLCALQIFIAMITNLFLTASIPFSLRNLYEISSAYMMYLKDEPTNNMLVIGMAVALFAYGTFHGKTFRIVKGMSKFFMKRDGHYVYKRDGRIVEIYVINPVDFQDDETKFVVYLNEGCLIEREGKRVKALLLPLKAMSELSLTIMGSQIVQHGDEQYTRIDLGGTGSYVPYVFPCVLICSNNKEVELIRIELP
;
A
#
# COMPACT_ATOMS: atom_id res chain seq x y z
N MET A 1 -0.62 -24.50 -22.53
CA MET A 1 -1.14 -23.90 -23.77
C MET A 1 -0.42 -22.58 -23.91
N GLU A 2 0.47 -22.48 -24.90
CA GLU A 2 1.13 -21.21 -25.21
C GLU A 2 0.10 -20.28 -25.85
N LEU A 3 0.02 -19.05 -25.36
CA LEU A 3 -0.88 -18.04 -25.92
C LEU A 3 -0.26 -17.52 -27.22
N GLN A 4 -1.02 -17.55 -28.30
CA GLN A 4 -0.58 -17.02 -29.58
C GLN A 4 -0.63 -15.50 -29.57
N LEU A 5 0.41 -14.88 -30.11
CA LEU A 5 0.55 -13.44 -30.25
C LEU A 5 0.48 -13.09 -31.73
N GLU A 6 -0.33 -12.08 -32.05
CA GLU A 6 -0.39 -11.47 -33.38
C GLU A 6 -0.18 -9.96 -33.20
N ASN A 7 0.87 -9.41 -33.83
CA ASN A 7 1.27 -8.01 -33.70
C ASN A 7 1.45 -7.52 -32.25
N GLY A 8 1.97 -8.37 -31.38
CA GLY A 8 2.19 -8.04 -29.96
C GLY A 8 0.93 -8.04 -29.10
N ASN A 9 -0.23 -8.42 -29.64
CA ASN A 9 -1.47 -8.62 -28.91
C ASN A 9 -1.85 -10.10 -28.86
N TYR A 10 -2.65 -10.50 -27.89
CA TYR A 10 -3.17 -11.86 -27.84
C TYR A 10 -4.26 -12.09 -28.90
N THR A 11 -4.21 -13.23 -29.58
CA THR A 11 -5.28 -13.66 -30.49
C THR A 11 -6.55 -14.00 -29.70
N LEU A 12 -7.68 -13.40 -30.07
CA LEU A 12 -8.97 -13.68 -29.43
C LEU A 12 -9.68 -14.87 -30.10
N PRO A 13 -10.42 -15.71 -29.35
CA PRO A 13 -10.72 -15.61 -27.91
C PRO A 13 -9.61 -16.18 -27.02
N ILE A 14 -9.46 -15.58 -25.84
CA ILE A 14 -8.54 -16.03 -24.79
C ILE A 14 -9.37 -16.58 -23.64
N GLU A 15 -9.01 -17.77 -23.15
CA GLU A 15 -9.55 -18.31 -21.91
C GLU A 15 -8.40 -18.76 -21.01
N GLN A 16 -8.35 -18.24 -19.78
CA GLN A 16 -7.33 -18.55 -18.80
C GLN A 16 -7.96 -18.94 -17.48
N HIS A 17 -7.48 -20.04 -16.91
CA HIS A 17 -7.84 -20.47 -15.57
C HIS A 17 -6.89 -19.86 -14.55
N ALA A 18 -7.44 -19.43 -13.42
CA ALA A 18 -6.63 -18.99 -12.32
C ALA A 18 -5.78 -20.15 -11.79
N LYS A 19 -4.53 -19.84 -11.44
CA LYS A 19 -3.61 -20.78 -10.79
C LYS A 19 -3.16 -20.20 -9.47
N LEU A 20 -3.55 -20.86 -8.39
CA LEU A 20 -3.12 -20.47 -7.06
C LEU A 20 -1.62 -20.77 -6.87
N LYS A 21 -0.86 -19.82 -6.31
CA LYS A 21 0.55 -20.05 -5.94
C LYS A 21 0.64 -21.08 -4.83
N TRP A 22 1.70 -21.89 -4.80
CA TRP A 22 1.91 -22.90 -3.76
C TRP A 22 1.85 -22.32 -2.34
N SER A 23 2.46 -21.15 -2.14
CA SER A 23 2.40 -20.44 -0.85
C SER A 23 0.97 -20.12 -0.40
N MET A 24 0.05 -19.88 -1.33
CA MET A 24 -1.36 -19.62 -1.02
C MET A 24 -2.13 -20.91 -0.75
N HIS A 25 -1.77 -22.04 -1.37
CA HIS A 25 -2.31 -23.35 -0.96
C HIS A 25 -1.94 -23.65 0.49
N VAL A 26 -0.66 -23.49 0.84
CA VAL A 26 -0.16 -23.69 2.21
C VAL A 26 -0.85 -22.74 3.17
N LEU A 27 -0.99 -21.46 2.82
CA LEU A 27 -1.68 -20.48 3.66
C LEU A 27 -3.13 -20.87 3.92
N LEU A 28 -3.90 -21.23 2.89
CA LEU A 28 -5.31 -21.60 3.04
C LEU A 28 -5.47 -22.88 3.88
N LEU A 29 -4.62 -23.89 3.66
CA LEU A 29 -4.61 -25.12 4.47
C LEU A 29 -4.21 -24.85 5.91
N PHE A 30 -3.23 -23.97 6.13
CA PHE A 30 -2.84 -23.53 7.47
C PHE A 30 -4.00 -22.81 8.17
N MET A 31 -4.72 -21.92 7.48
CA MET A 31 -5.89 -21.23 8.05
C MET A 31 -7.00 -22.21 8.41
N ILE A 32 -7.27 -23.22 7.55
CA ILE A 32 -8.21 -24.31 7.85
C ILE A 32 -7.78 -25.06 9.13
N GLY A 33 -6.51 -25.45 9.24
CA GLY A 33 -5.99 -26.14 10.42
C GLY A 33 -6.02 -25.27 11.69
N LEU A 34 -5.64 -23.99 11.57
CA LEU A 34 -5.66 -23.02 12.66
C LEU A 34 -7.08 -22.82 13.21
N PHE A 35 -8.07 -22.60 12.33
CA PHE A 35 -9.47 -22.50 12.74
C PHE A 35 -10.03 -23.82 13.25
N GLY A 36 -9.56 -24.95 12.72
CA GLY A 36 -9.82 -26.27 13.28
C GLY A 36 -9.35 -26.41 14.73
N ALA A 37 -8.16 -25.91 15.06
CA ALA A 37 -7.63 -25.93 16.42
C ALA A 37 -8.49 -25.11 17.40
N PHE A 38 -9.05 -23.97 16.96
CA PHE A 38 -9.96 -23.18 17.78
C PHE A 38 -11.23 -23.92 18.20
N LEU A 39 -11.67 -24.96 17.46
CA LEU A 39 -12.82 -25.79 17.86
C LEU A 39 -12.58 -26.58 19.15
N PHE A 40 -11.30 -26.81 19.52
CA PHE A 40 -10.91 -27.60 20.69
C PHE A 40 -10.61 -26.75 21.92
N LEU A 41 -10.65 -25.41 21.82
CA LEU A 41 -10.43 -24.57 22.99
C LEU A 41 -11.58 -24.72 24.00
N PRO A 42 -11.27 -25.02 25.28
CA PRO A 42 -12.28 -25.03 26.31
C PRO A 42 -12.71 -23.59 26.61
N ILE A 43 -14.02 -23.34 26.55
CA ILE A 43 -14.62 -22.05 26.86
C ILE A 43 -15.78 -22.28 27.83
N ASP A 44 -15.76 -21.52 28.91
CA ASP A 44 -16.80 -21.55 29.93
C ASP A 44 -18.12 -20.98 29.40
N GLY A 45 -19.23 -21.64 29.75
CA GLY A 45 -20.58 -21.26 29.33
C GLY A 45 -21.07 -21.99 28.08
N VAL A 46 -22.15 -22.76 28.22
CA VAL A 46 -22.70 -23.63 27.17
C VAL A 46 -23.08 -22.86 25.90
N TYR A 47 -23.87 -21.80 26.03
CA TYR A 47 -24.35 -21.02 24.89
C TYR A 47 -23.21 -20.30 24.16
N PHE A 48 -22.27 -19.74 24.91
CA PHE A 48 -21.12 -19.02 24.35
C PHE A 48 -20.17 -19.99 23.63
N ASN A 49 -19.91 -21.17 24.20
CA ASN A 49 -19.10 -22.22 23.57
C ASN A 49 -19.72 -22.70 22.24
N VAL A 50 -21.04 -22.90 22.19
CA VAL A 50 -21.74 -23.29 20.95
C VAL A 50 -21.63 -22.19 19.88
N ALA A 51 -21.93 -20.94 20.23
CA ALA A 51 -21.84 -19.82 19.30
C ALA A 51 -20.40 -19.63 18.77
N PHE A 52 -19.40 -19.72 19.65
CA PHE A 52 -17.98 -19.66 19.29
C PHE A 52 -17.62 -20.75 18.28
N LYS A 53 -18.00 -22.02 18.55
CA LYS A 53 -17.73 -23.14 17.64
C LYS A 53 -18.41 -22.97 16.28
N LEU A 54 -19.65 -22.49 16.24
CA LEU A 54 -20.36 -22.25 14.98
C LEU A 54 -19.64 -21.22 14.10
N ILE A 55 -19.12 -20.14 14.68
CA ILE A 55 -18.35 -19.12 13.95
C ILE A 55 -17.09 -19.74 13.31
N TRP A 56 -16.36 -20.59 14.05
CA TRP A 56 -15.17 -21.23 13.51
C TRP A 56 -15.47 -22.31 12.47
N ILE A 57 -16.56 -23.08 12.64
CA ILE A 57 -17.03 -24.00 11.61
C ILE A 57 -17.34 -23.25 10.31
N PHE A 58 -18.03 -22.11 10.41
CA PHE A 58 -18.31 -21.26 9.25
C PHE A 58 -17.02 -20.75 8.60
N ALA A 59 -16.04 -20.30 9.40
CA ALA A 59 -14.73 -19.89 8.89
C ALA A 59 -14.01 -21.03 8.16
N ILE A 60 -13.94 -22.23 8.75
CA ILE A 60 -13.35 -23.43 8.13
C ILE A 60 -14.03 -23.72 6.78
N ALA A 61 -15.36 -23.76 6.77
CA ALA A 61 -16.13 -24.02 5.55
C ALA A 61 -15.85 -22.98 4.46
N PHE A 62 -15.77 -21.70 4.82
CA PHE A 62 -15.44 -20.62 3.91
C PHE A 62 -14.04 -20.78 3.28
N PHE A 63 -13.00 -21.01 4.09
CA PHE A 63 -11.64 -21.18 3.58
C PHE A 63 -11.47 -22.46 2.78
N LEU A 64 -12.13 -23.55 3.19
CA LEU A 64 -12.16 -24.81 2.45
C LEU A 64 -12.82 -24.62 1.08
N TYR A 65 -13.97 -23.94 1.03
CA TYR A 65 -14.67 -23.61 -0.21
C TYR A 65 -13.77 -22.77 -1.14
N ALA A 66 -13.13 -21.71 -0.63
CA ALA A 66 -12.24 -20.87 -1.41
C ALA A 66 -11.02 -21.66 -1.95
N TRP A 67 -10.41 -22.52 -1.12
CA TRP A 67 -9.29 -23.37 -1.52
C TRP A 67 -9.68 -24.40 -2.57
N LEU A 68 -10.83 -25.05 -2.42
CA LEU A 68 -11.36 -26.00 -3.41
C LEU A 68 -11.67 -25.28 -4.72
N PHE A 69 -12.41 -24.17 -4.68
CA PHE A 69 -12.85 -23.45 -5.87
C PHE A 69 -11.67 -22.91 -6.70
N ILE A 70 -10.72 -22.22 -6.05
CA ILE A 70 -9.61 -21.53 -6.73
C ILE A 70 -8.43 -22.48 -6.93
N GLY A 71 -8.06 -23.24 -5.90
CA GLY A 71 -6.85 -24.04 -5.89
C GLY A 71 -7.00 -25.40 -6.57
N VAL A 72 -8.04 -26.15 -6.21
CA VAL A 72 -8.20 -27.55 -6.65
C VAL A 72 -8.99 -27.64 -7.96
N LEU A 73 -10.19 -27.07 -7.98
CA LEU A 73 -11.12 -27.17 -9.11
C LEU A 73 -10.82 -26.15 -10.22
N ARG A 74 -10.06 -25.08 -9.92
CA ARG A 74 -9.67 -24.02 -10.87
C ARG A 74 -10.87 -23.42 -11.64
N LEU A 75 -11.98 -23.23 -10.93
CA LEU A 75 -13.24 -22.74 -11.49
C LEU A 75 -13.23 -21.23 -11.76
N GLN A 76 -12.24 -20.52 -11.23
CA GLN A 76 -12.03 -19.12 -11.52
C GLN A 76 -11.39 -18.95 -12.91
N THR A 77 -12.08 -18.26 -13.81
CA THR A 77 -11.64 -18.09 -15.20
C THR A 77 -11.72 -16.62 -15.64
N LEU A 78 -10.82 -16.24 -16.54
CA LEU A 78 -10.87 -15.01 -17.31
C LEU A 78 -11.06 -15.38 -18.78
N LYS A 79 -12.12 -14.87 -19.39
CA LYS A 79 -12.42 -15.06 -20.80
C LYS A 79 -12.51 -13.71 -21.49
N ILE A 80 -11.76 -13.55 -22.58
CA ILE A 80 -11.74 -12.34 -23.40
C ILE A 80 -12.11 -12.74 -24.82
N THR A 81 -13.14 -12.11 -25.35
CA THR A 81 -13.70 -12.41 -26.66
C THR A 81 -13.84 -11.14 -27.48
N GLN A 82 -14.20 -11.27 -28.76
CA GLN A 82 -14.53 -10.11 -29.60
C GLN A 82 -15.74 -9.31 -29.07
N ASN A 83 -16.58 -9.90 -28.21
CA ASN A 83 -17.79 -9.25 -27.69
C ASN A 83 -17.59 -8.60 -26.31
N GLY A 84 -16.52 -8.91 -25.60
CA GLY A 84 -16.27 -8.39 -24.26
C GLY A 84 -15.41 -9.27 -23.38
N ILE A 85 -15.41 -8.94 -22.09
CA ILE A 85 -14.65 -9.62 -21.03
C ILE A 85 -15.60 -10.26 -20.03
N GLU A 86 -15.28 -11.48 -19.61
CA GLU A 86 -15.95 -12.21 -18.56
C GLU A 86 -14.93 -12.71 -17.54
N ILE A 87 -15.18 -12.43 -16.27
CA ILE A 87 -14.42 -12.99 -15.15
C ILE A 87 -15.37 -13.78 -14.25
N ARG A 88 -15.09 -15.07 -14.09
CA ARG A 88 -15.80 -15.96 -13.19
C ARG A 88 -15.00 -16.10 -11.91
N THR A 89 -15.60 -15.77 -10.76
CA THR A 89 -14.96 -15.87 -9.44
C THR A 89 -15.78 -16.79 -8.52
N ALA A 90 -15.26 -17.08 -7.32
CA ALA A 90 -15.99 -17.83 -6.30
C ALA A 90 -17.28 -17.13 -5.85
N PHE A 91 -17.40 -15.81 -6.06
CA PHE A 91 -18.53 -14.99 -5.63
C PHE A 91 -19.50 -14.65 -6.78
N GLY A 92 -19.29 -15.24 -7.96
CA GLY A 92 -20.13 -15.02 -9.14
C GLY A 92 -19.34 -14.62 -10.38
N THR A 93 -20.08 -14.43 -11.47
CA THR A 93 -19.55 -14.05 -12.78
C THR A 93 -19.83 -12.59 -13.04
N LYS A 94 -18.80 -11.83 -13.42
CA LYS A 94 -18.93 -10.46 -13.92
C LYS A 94 -18.60 -10.46 -15.41
N ARG A 95 -19.48 -9.87 -16.21
CA ARG A 95 -19.30 -9.72 -17.66
C ARG A 95 -19.51 -8.26 -18.04
N ALA A 96 -18.73 -7.79 -18.99
CA ALA A 96 -18.90 -6.48 -19.61
C ALA A 96 -18.69 -6.57 -21.11
N ASN A 97 -19.57 -5.94 -21.86
CA ASN A 97 -19.38 -5.73 -23.29
C ASN A 97 -18.33 -4.61 -23.52
N TRP A 98 -17.56 -4.68 -24.60
CA TRP A 98 -16.65 -3.59 -24.99
C TRP A 98 -17.36 -2.24 -25.07
N MET A 99 -18.61 -2.20 -25.53
CA MET A 99 -19.40 -0.95 -25.60
C MET A 99 -19.74 -0.34 -24.24
N GLU A 100 -19.76 -1.15 -23.18
CA GLU A 100 -20.07 -0.73 -21.81
C GLU A 100 -18.83 -0.24 -21.05
N ILE A 101 -17.64 -0.64 -21.51
CA ILE A 101 -16.37 -0.26 -20.92
C ILE A 101 -16.03 1.16 -21.39
N TYR A 102 -15.84 2.05 -20.44
CA TYR A 102 -15.41 3.42 -20.67
C TYR A 102 -13.88 3.52 -20.75
N ASP A 103 -13.19 2.92 -19.79
CA ASP A 103 -11.73 3.01 -19.69
C ASP A 103 -11.13 1.76 -19.03
N VAL A 104 -9.84 1.54 -19.28
CA VAL A 104 -9.04 0.47 -18.68
C VAL A 104 -7.77 1.06 -18.07
N GLN A 105 -7.46 0.69 -16.83
CA GLN A 105 -6.27 1.19 -16.15
C GLN A 105 -5.54 0.05 -15.44
N VAL A 106 -4.21 0.15 -15.40
CA VAL A 106 -3.37 -0.76 -14.63
C VAL A 106 -2.98 -0.08 -13.33
N PHE A 107 -3.17 -0.77 -12.22
CA PHE A 107 -2.81 -0.25 -10.90
C PHE A 107 -2.39 -1.39 -9.97
N SER A 108 -1.91 -1.05 -8.79
CA SER A 108 -1.35 -2.01 -7.84
C SER A 108 -2.08 -1.92 -6.50
N ILE A 109 -2.59 -3.05 -6.03
CA ILE A 109 -3.14 -3.19 -4.68
C ILE A 109 -2.21 -4.12 -3.91
N GLN A 110 -1.58 -3.63 -2.84
CA GLN A 110 -0.72 -4.44 -1.96
C GLN A 110 0.35 -5.25 -2.74
N ARG A 111 0.97 -4.64 -3.76
CA ARG A 111 1.96 -5.26 -4.67
C ARG A 111 1.40 -6.33 -5.63
N ASN A 112 0.09 -6.47 -5.72
CA ASN A 112 -0.54 -7.24 -6.78
C ASN A 112 -1.00 -6.28 -7.87
N THR A 113 -0.47 -6.47 -9.08
CA THR A 113 -0.90 -5.71 -10.26
C THR A 113 -2.28 -6.17 -10.68
N VAL A 114 -3.16 -5.20 -10.91
CA VAL A 114 -4.56 -5.38 -11.26
C VAL A 114 -4.86 -4.55 -12.50
N ILE A 115 -5.51 -5.16 -13.48
CA ILE A 115 -6.15 -4.42 -14.57
C ILE A 115 -7.59 -4.14 -14.17
N GLY A 116 -7.94 -2.87 -14.06
CA GLY A 116 -9.27 -2.40 -13.74
C GLY A 116 -10.00 -1.93 -14.98
N LEU A 117 -11.27 -2.32 -15.11
CA LEU A 117 -12.18 -1.84 -16.16
C LEU A 117 -13.23 -0.94 -15.50
N ILE A 118 -13.41 0.25 -16.06
CA ILE A 118 -14.42 1.22 -15.63
C ILE A 118 -15.60 1.15 -16.60
N LEU A 119 -16.80 0.87 -16.10
CA LEU A 119 -18.01 0.83 -16.92
C LEU A 119 -18.70 2.20 -16.98
N LYS A 120 -19.29 2.54 -18.13
CA LYS A 120 -20.03 3.80 -18.38
C LYS A 120 -21.16 4.04 -17.37
N GLU A 121 -21.83 2.98 -16.91
CA GLU A 121 -22.93 3.07 -15.94
C GLU A 121 -22.46 3.53 -14.56
N GLN A 122 -21.25 3.13 -14.13
CA GLN A 122 -20.73 3.53 -12.82
C GLN A 122 -20.35 5.01 -12.76
N ILE A 123 -19.98 5.61 -13.89
CA ILE A 123 -19.72 7.05 -13.99
C ILE A 123 -21.01 7.84 -13.74
N LYS A 124 -22.16 7.35 -14.25
CA LYS A 124 -23.47 8.01 -14.10
C LYS A 124 -24.09 7.89 -12.71
N LYS A 125 -23.81 6.81 -11.96
CA LYS A 125 -24.45 6.50 -10.66
C LYS A 125 -23.72 7.08 -9.44
N ARG A 126 -22.78 8.02 -9.63
CA ARG A 126 -21.93 8.58 -8.58
C ARG A 126 -22.72 9.52 -7.64
N LYS A 127 -23.57 8.96 -6.77
CA LYS A 127 -24.06 9.64 -5.56
C LYS A 127 -23.18 9.26 -4.38
N GLN A 128 -22.63 10.28 -3.71
CA GLN A 128 -21.84 10.17 -2.48
C GLN A 128 -22.62 9.40 -1.41
N SER A 129 -22.27 8.14 -1.19
CA SER A 129 -22.81 7.32 -0.10
C SER A 129 -21.64 6.83 0.74
N PHE A 130 -21.80 6.80 2.05
CA PHE A 130 -20.82 6.27 3.01
C PHE A 130 -20.30 4.86 2.66
N LEU A 131 -21.09 4.04 1.93
CA LEU A 131 -20.67 2.74 1.42
C LEU A 131 -19.76 2.80 0.18
N SER A 132 -19.85 3.87 -0.62
CA SER A 132 -18.96 4.10 -1.76
C SER A 132 -17.53 4.42 -1.31
N GLU A 133 -17.37 5.07 -0.15
CA GLU A 133 -16.09 5.41 0.47
C GLU A 133 -15.33 4.16 0.97
N ILE A 134 -16.04 3.19 1.53
CA ILE A 134 -15.46 1.88 1.93
C ILE A 134 -15.04 1.08 0.70
N ASN A 135 -15.81 1.14 -0.40
CA ASN A 135 -15.46 0.48 -1.66
C ASN A 135 -14.24 1.12 -2.35
N ASN A 136 -14.04 2.43 -2.17
CA ASN A 136 -12.90 3.19 -2.71
C ASN A 136 -11.55 2.73 -2.15
N THR A 137 -11.50 2.29 -0.88
CA THR A 137 -10.27 1.80 -0.22
C THR A 137 -9.70 0.53 -0.88
N TYR A 138 -10.51 -0.23 -1.64
CA TYR A 138 -10.07 -1.42 -2.37
C TYR A 138 -9.92 -1.17 -3.89
N GLY A 139 -9.86 0.07 -4.36
CA GLY A 139 -9.84 0.41 -5.79
C GLY A 139 -11.24 0.59 -6.39
N GLY A 140 -12.12 1.28 -5.66
CA GLY A 140 -13.58 1.37 -5.87
C GLY A 140 -14.08 1.88 -7.22
N MET A 141 -13.20 2.43 -8.06
CA MET A 141 -13.57 2.96 -9.39
C MET A 141 -13.72 1.88 -10.47
N PHE A 142 -13.20 0.67 -10.23
CA PHE A 142 -13.21 -0.40 -11.22
C PHE A 142 -14.36 -1.38 -11.00
N SER A 143 -15.25 -1.48 -11.98
CA SER A 143 -16.39 -2.40 -11.96
C SER A 143 -15.94 -3.86 -12.03
N ILE A 144 -14.91 -4.09 -12.85
CA ILE A 144 -14.24 -5.38 -13.03
C ILE A 144 -12.76 -5.20 -12.70
N ARG A 145 -12.21 -6.13 -11.90
CA ARG A 145 -10.81 -6.14 -11.49
C ARG A 145 -10.21 -7.49 -11.87
N ILE A 146 -9.12 -7.46 -12.63
CA ILE A 146 -8.40 -8.64 -13.10
C ILE A 146 -7.06 -8.68 -12.37
N PRO A 147 -6.93 -9.44 -11.28
CA PRO A 147 -5.67 -9.58 -10.55
C PRO A 147 -4.70 -10.48 -11.34
N ILE A 148 -3.68 -9.88 -11.95
CA ILE A 148 -2.79 -10.59 -12.89
C ILE A 148 -2.01 -11.71 -12.20
N ALA A 149 -1.71 -11.55 -10.91
CA ALA A 149 -1.04 -12.59 -10.12
C ALA A 149 -1.79 -13.93 -10.06
N GLN A 150 -3.10 -13.95 -10.36
CA GLN A 150 -3.90 -15.17 -10.42
C GLN A 150 -3.82 -15.88 -11.78
N PHE A 151 -3.35 -15.18 -12.82
CA PHE A 151 -3.25 -15.69 -14.20
C PHE A 151 -1.79 -15.62 -14.66
N PRO A 152 -0.92 -16.53 -14.21
CA PRO A 152 0.54 -16.41 -14.38
C PRO A 152 1.02 -16.52 -15.84
N SER A 153 0.16 -16.97 -16.74
CA SER A 153 0.39 -17.04 -18.19
C SER A 153 0.12 -15.71 -18.91
N LEU A 154 -0.53 -14.75 -18.24
CA LEU A 154 -0.86 -13.46 -18.81
C LEU A 154 0.26 -12.46 -18.50
N ASP A 155 0.80 -11.88 -19.56
CA ASP A 155 1.64 -10.71 -19.49
C ASP A 155 0.76 -9.45 -19.35
N ILE A 156 1.15 -8.55 -18.43
CA ILE A 156 0.37 -7.35 -18.11
C ILE A 156 0.33 -6.41 -19.32
N GLU A 157 1.46 -6.23 -19.99
CA GLU A 157 1.62 -5.29 -21.09
C GLU A 157 0.82 -5.77 -22.30
N THR A 158 0.97 -7.05 -22.67
CA THR A 158 0.20 -7.68 -23.76
C THR A 158 -1.31 -7.70 -23.48
N LEU A 159 -1.72 -8.00 -22.24
CA LEU A 159 -3.14 -8.04 -21.90
C LEU A 159 -3.76 -6.64 -21.96
N TYR A 160 -3.07 -5.64 -21.41
CA TYR A 160 -3.51 -4.25 -21.45
C TYR A 160 -3.62 -3.75 -22.90
N SER A 161 -2.62 -4.00 -23.73
CA SER A 161 -2.63 -3.61 -25.15
C SER A 161 -3.76 -4.30 -25.93
N THR A 162 -4.00 -5.59 -25.67
CA THR A 162 -5.10 -6.36 -26.29
C THR A 162 -6.45 -5.74 -25.94
N ILE A 163 -6.68 -5.40 -24.66
CA ILE A 163 -7.93 -4.77 -24.21
C ILE A 163 -8.10 -3.38 -24.84
N ARG A 164 -7.04 -2.56 -24.84
CA ARG A 164 -7.06 -1.23 -25.46
C ARG A 164 -7.34 -1.29 -26.96
N ALA A 165 -6.74 -2.24 -27.68
CA ALA A 165 -6.98 -2.43 -29.11
C ALA A 165 -8.46 -2.72 -29.39
N GLN A 166 -9.10 -3.57 -28.57
CA GLN A 166 -10.54 -3.85 -28.70
C GLN A 166 -11.42 -2.63 -28.41
N LEU A 167 -11.04 -1.78 -27.46
CA LEU A 167 -11.76 -0.54 -27.16
C LEU A 167 -11.66 0.47 -28.31
N LYS A 168 -10.49 0.59 -28.96
CA LYS A 168 -10.29 1.51 -30.11
C LYS A 168 -11.09 1.14 -31.35
N LEU A 169 -11.42 -0.13 -31.52
CA LEU A 169 -12.24 -0.60 -32.66
C LEU A 169 -13.72 -0.22 -32.52
N GLN A 170 -14.17 0.19 -31.33
CA GLN A 170 -15.55 0.58 -31.12
C GLN A 170 -15.79 2.01 -31.64
N PRO A 171 -16.94 2.27 -32.30
CA PRO A 171 -17.29 3.62 -32.71
C PRO A 171 -17.32 4.52 -31.47
N THR A 172 -16.61 5.64 -31.55
CA THR A 172 -16.55 6.65 -30.49
C THR A 172 -17.84 7.45 -30.50
N ASP A 173 -18.95 6.80 -30.19
CA ASP A 173 -20.21 7.48 -29.88
C ASP A 173 -20.15 7.92 -28.44
N LEU A 174 -19.53 9.07 -28.19
CA LEU A 174 -19.83 10.00 -27.09
C LEU A 174 -18.87 11.18 -27.17
N ASP A 175 -19.40 12.29 -27.65
CA ASP A 175 -18.88 13.64 -27.45
C ASP A 175 -19.04 13.98 -25.96
N LEU A 176 -18.16 13.41 -25.12
CA LEU A 176 -17.94 13.81 -23.73
C LEU A 176 -16.59 14.54 -23.64
N SER A 177 -16.32 15.37 -24.64
CA SER A 177 -15.29 16.38 -24.56
C SER A 177 -15.71 17.38 -23.48
N GLN A 178 -14.92 17.44 -22.40
CA GLN A 178 -14.95 18.48 -21.36
C GLN A 178 -16.17 18.52 -20.44
N GLU A 179 -16.32 17.57 -19.52
CA GLU A 179 -16.75 17.85 -18.12
C GLU A 179 -16.75 16.54 -17.34
N ASN A 180 -16.14 16.53 -16.15
CA ASN A 180 -15.91 15.37 -15.29
C ASN A 180 -14.74 14.47 -15.72
N GLN A 181 -13.54 15.06 -15.82
CA GLN A 181 -12.39 14.30 -15.30
C GLN A 181 -12.78 13.85 -13.89
N PRO A 182 -12.72 12.55 -13.56
CA PRO A 182 -13.02 12.13 -12.21
C PRO A 182 -12.08 12.89 -11.28
N GLU A 183 -12.61 13.71 -10.37
CA GLU A 183 -11.91 14.02 -9.14
C GLU A 183 -11.65 12.66 -8.48
N ILE A 184 -10.42 12.18 -8.62
CA ILE A 184 -9.97 10.94 -8.04
C ILE A 184 -9.35 11.32 -6.70
N GLU A 185 -10.15 11.07 -5.66
CA GLU A 185 -9.73 11.12 -4.27
C GLU A 185 -8.45 10.33 -4.04
N LYS A 186 -7.60 10.94 -3.21
CA LYS A 186 -6.35 10.40 -2.69
C LYS A 186 -6.47 8.89 -2.42
N GLN A 187 -5.54 8.15 -3.00
CA GLN A 187 -5.24 6.75 -2.73
C GLN A 187 -5.61 6.41 -1.28
N GLY A 188 -6.68 5.59 -1.08
CA GLY A 188 -7.36 5.43 0.20
C GLY A 188 -6.38 5.37 1.36
N GLU A 189 -6.41 6.40 2.21
CA GLU A 189 -5.41 6.56 3.25
C GLU A 189 -5.36 5.26 4.08
N PRO A 190 -4.17 4.70 4.36
CA PRO A 190 -4.05 3.54 5.21
C PRO A 190 -4.77 3.85 6.52
N ASN A 191 -5.73 3.00 6.90
CA ASN A 191 -6.57 3.23 8.07
C ASN A 191 -5.69 3.44 9.30
N ARG A 192 -5.57 4.71 9.71
CA ARG A 192 -4.63 5.18 10.74
C ARG A 192 -4.85 4.44 12.06
N LEU A 193 -6.11 4.08 12.36
CA LEU A 193 -6.48 3.34 13.57
C LEU A 193 -5.89 1.92 13.57
N ILE A 194 -5.92 1.21 12.43
CA ILE A 194 -5.32 -0.12 12.31
C ILE A 194 -3.80 -0.03 12.48
N SER A 195 -3.17 1.00 11.91
CA SER A 195 -1.74 1.23 12.05
C SER A 195 -1.34 1.51 13.51
N ILE A 196 -2.12 2.32 14.23
CA ILE A 196 -1.93 2.56 15.67
C ILE A 196 -2.12 1.26 16.46
N LEU A 197 -3.15 0.46 16.18
CA LEU A 197 -3.38 -0.82 16.86
C LEU A 197 -2.19 -1.78 16.72
N LYS A 198 -1.64 -1.90 15.50
CA LYS A 198 -0.44 -2.71 15.24
C LYS A 198 0.78 -2.18 16.01
N LEU A 199 0.91 -0.86 16.09
CA LEU A 199 1.98 -0.21 16.84
C LEU A 199 1.87 -0.49 18.34
N THR A 200 0.66 -0.39 18.90
CA THR A 200 0.38 -0.73 20.30
C THR A 200 0.73 -2.18 20.61
N LEU A 201 0.36 -3.13 19.74
CA LEU A 201 0.71 -4.54 19.91
C LEU A 201 2.23 -4.75 19.88
N PHE A 202 2.93 -4.09 18.95
CA PHE A 202 4.40 -4.17 18.88
C PHE A 202 5.06 -3.63 20.16
N VAL A 203 4.62 -2.46 20.64
CA VAL A 203 5.12 -1.83 21.88
C VAL A 203 4.90 -2.74 23.08
N LEU A 204 3.74 -3.40 23.17
CA LEU A 204 3.45 -4.36 24.22
C LEU A 204 4.44 -5.52 24.19
N LEU A 205 4.62 -6.15 23.04
CA LEU A 205 5.56 -7.27 22.89
C LEU A 205 7.02 -6.86 23.18
N TRP A 206 7.44 -5.69 22.68
CA TRP A 206 8.81 -5.20 22.90
C TRP A 206 9.06 -4.82 24.37
N GLY A 207 8.06 -4.22 25.03
CA GLY A 207 8.11 -3.95 26.47
C GLY A 207 8.23 -5.22 27.31
N LEU A 208 7.51 -6.29 26.94
CA LEU A 208 7.64 -7.60 27.59
C LEU A 208 9.06 -8.17 27.43
N VAL A 209 9.60 -8.17 26.21
CA VAL A 209 10.97 -8.62 25.92
C VAL A 209 11.98 -7.83 26.75
N TYR A 210 11.81 -6.52 26.83
CA TYR A 210 12.68 -5.67 27.61
C TYR A 210 12.59 -5.99 29.11
N GLY A 211 11.39 -6.16 29.66
CA GLY A 211 11.21 -6.54 31.07
C GLY A 211 11.83 -7.90 31.42
N ILE A 212 11.67 -8.90 30.55
CA ILE A 212 12.32 -10.21 30.69
C ILE A 212 13.85 -10.05 30.67
N SER A 213 14.38 -9.18 29.81
CA SER A 213 15.83 -8.94 29.75
C SER A 213 16.39 -8.32 31.04
N ILE A 214 15.65 -7.39 31.66
CA ILE A 214 16.04 -6.78 32.94
C ILE A 214 16.10 -7.86 34.03
N TYR A 215 15.11 -8.74 34.08
CA TYR A 215 15.05 -9.85 35.03
C TYR A 215 16.22 -10.83 34.87
N LEU A 216 16.48 -11.29 33.64
CA LEU A 216 17.53 -12.28 33.37
C LEU A 216 18.94 -11.72 33.57
N LEU A 217 19.19 -10.49 33.13
CA LEU A 217 20.53 -9.89 33.12
C LEU A 217 20.81 -9.03 34.36
N LYS A 218 19.80 -8.80 35.21
CA LYS A 218 19.85 -7.93 36.41
C LYS A 218 20.40 -6.53 36.15
N THR A 219 20.36 -6.08 34.89
CA THR A 219 20.93 -4.83 34.42
C THR A 219 19.95 -4.16 33.47
N ASN A 220 19.80 -2.85 33.61
CA ASN A 220 18.93 -2.04 32.76
C ASN A 220 19.70 -1.58 31.50
N PHE A 221 19.55 -2.33 30.40
CA PHE A 221 20.19 -2.01 29.13
C PHE A 221 19.42 -0.94 28.35
N ILE A 222 19.86 0.32 28.47
CA ILE A 222 19.28 1.51 27.81
C ILE A 222 19.19 1.37 26.28
N LEU A 223 20.03 0.54 25.65
CA LEU A 223 19.99 0.29 24.21
C LEU A 223 18.69 -0.38 23.74
N ILE A 224 18.05 -1.21 24.56
CA ILE A 224 16.85 -1.96 24.18
C ILE A 224 15.64 -1.03 23.89
N PRO A 225 15.28 -0.07 24.76
CA PRO A 225 14.20 0.87 24.46
C PRO A 225 14.55 1.85 23.33
N LEU A 226 15.83 2.14 23.09
CA LEU A 226 16.27 2.91 21.92
C LEU A 226 16.02 2.15 20.61
N PHE A 227 16.33 0.85 20.55
CA PHE A 227 15.96 0.02 19.41
C PHE A 227 14.44 -0.07 19.25
N GLY A 228 13.70 -0.21 20.36
CA GLY A 228 12.24 -0.19 20.36
C GLY A 228 11.67 1.08 19.75
N LEU A 229 12.20 2.24 20.12
CA LEU A 229 11.86 3.54 19.53
C LEU A 229 12.10 3.55 18.01
N MET A 230 13.26 3.09 17.54
CA MET A 230 13.54 3.02 16.11
C MET A 230 12.53 2.14 15.36
N PHE A 231 12.15 0.99 15.93
CA PHE A 231 11.15 0.12 15.33
C PHE A 231 9.75 0.72 15.33
N VAL A 232 9.32 1.35 16.44
CA VAL A 232 8.03 2.04 16.53
C VAL A 232 7.95 3.11 15.45
N LEU A 233 8.98 3.94 15.31
CA LEU A 233 9.04 4.97 14.29
C LEU A 233 9.06 4.40 12.87
N TYR A 234 9.83 3.34 12.62
CA TYR A 234 9.86 2.66 11.33
C TYR A 234 8.48 2.08 10.97
N PHE A 235 7.82 1.37 11.90
CA PHE A 235 6.48 0.83 11.69
C PHE A 235 5.45 1.94 11.47
N TYR A 236 5.52 3.01 12.24
CA TYR A 236 4.67 4.18 12.05
C TYR A 236 4.83 4.76 10.64
N GLN A 237 6.06 5.10 10.24
CA GLN A 237 6.36 5.70 8.93
C GLN A 237 6.03 4.79 7.75
N LYS A 238 6.05 3.47 7.95
CA LYS A 238 5.71 2.48 6.94
C LYS A 238 4.21 2.30 6.76
N ASN A 239 3.43 2.40 7.84
CA ASN A 239 1.99 2.12 7.83
C ASN A 239 1.12 3.38 7.89
N VAL A 240 1.70 4.55 8.15
CA VAL A 240 1.01 5.84 8.17
C VAL A 240 1.72 6.77 7.20
N HIS A 241 1.01 7.17 6.14
CA HIS A 241 1.46 8.24 5.25
C HIS A 241 0.97 9.57 5.84
N GLU A 242 1.87 10.30 6.46
CA GLU A 242 1.58 11.67 6.91
C GLU A 242 1.94 12.64 5.79
N GLU A 243 0.91 13.19 5.14
CA GLU A 243 1.06 14.37 4.28
C GLU A 243 1.07 15.65 5.12
N VAL A 244 0.21 15.70 6.15
CA VAL A 244 0.12 16.80 7.11
C VAL A 244 0.41 16.27 8.51
N ILE A 245 1.10 17.06 9.33
CA ILE A 245 1.40 16.71 10.73
C ILE A 245 0.10 16.68 11.52
N VAL A 246 -0.29 15.50 12.02
CA VAL A 246 -1.45 15.32 12.89
C VAL A 246 -0.98 15.19 14.34
N TRP A 247 -0.94 16.31 15.06
CA TRP A 247 -0.43 16.40 16.43
C TRP A 247 -1.02 15.36 17.39
N PRO A 248 -2.34 15.06 17.40
CA PRO A 248 -2.88 14.01 18.28
C PRO A 248 -2.29 12.62 18.01
N ILE A 249 -2.08 12.25 16.74
CA ILE A 249 -1.51 10.94 16.39
C ILE A 249 -0.03 10.90 16.82
N ARG A 250 0.72 11.98 16.58
CA ARG A 250 2.11 12.12 17.02
C ARG A 250 2.28 12.05 18.53
N PHE A 251 1.35 12.66 19.25
CA PHE A 251 1.29 12.55 20.70
C PHE A 251 1.09 11.09 21.15
N VAL A 252 0.17 10.36 20.51
CA VAL A 252 -0.06 8.93 20.78
C VAL A 252 1.19 8.09 20.45
N VAL A 253 1.88 8.36 19.34
CA VAL A 253 3.13 7.67 19.00
C VAL A 253 4.21 7.92 20.05
N GLY A 254 4.37 9.17 20.51
CA GLY A 254 5.26 9.50 21.62
C GLY A 254 4.90 8.76 22.90
N LEU A 255 3.61 8.72 23.25
CA LEU A 255 3.11 7.98 24.41
C LEU A 255 3.47 6.48 24.31
N LEU A 256 3.26 5.88 23.14
CA LEU A 256 3.62 4.50 22.84
C LEU A 256 5.13 4.24 22.96
N CYS A 257 5.97 5.17 22.48
CA CYS A 257 7.42 5.09 22.67
C CYS A 257 7.85 5.13 24.13
N ALA A 258 7.16 5.89 24.99
CA ALA A 258 7.44 5.92 26.43
C ALA A 258 6.87 4.68 27.15
N LEU A 259 5.70 4.20 26.73
CA LEU A 259 4.95 3.12 27.37
C LEU A 259 5.76 1.82 27.48
N GLN A 260 6.64 1.52 26.51
CA GLN A 260 7.49 0.32 26.55
C GLN A 260 8.35 0.23 27.82
N ILE A 261 8.77 1.37 28.41
CA ILE A 261 9.55 1.40 29.66
C ILE A 261 8.68 0.95 30.83
N PHE A 262 7.47 1.48 30.93
CA PHE A 262 6.53 1.12 32.01
C PHE A 262 6.14 -0.35 31.92
N ILE A 263 5.86 -0.84 30.71
CA ILE A 263 5.57 -2.26 30.48
C ILE A 263 6.74 -3.13 30.92
N ALA A 264 7.97 -2.75 30.59
CA ALA A 264 9.16 -3.49 30.99
C ALA A 264 9.34 -3.54 32.51
N MET A 265 9.14 -2.42 33.20
CA MET A 265 9.26 -2.35 34.66
C MET A 265 8.18 -3.19 35.36
N ILE A 266 6.93 -3.10 34.92
CA ILE A 266 5.84 -3.94 35.44
C ILE A 266 6.14 -5.42 35.19
N THR A 267 6.59 -5.78 34.00
CA THR A 267 6.97 -7.16 33.65
C THR A 267 8.09 -7.67 34.55
N ASN A 268 9.13 -6.86 34.77
CA ASN A 268 10.23 -7.20 35.66
C ASN A 268 9.74 -7.43 37.11
N LEU A 269 8.80 -6.61 37.61
CA LEU A 269 8.20 -6.81 38.93
C LEU A 269 7.44 -8.13 39.04
N PHE A 270 6.62 -8.48 38.03
CA PHE A 270 5.92 -9.76 37.97
C PHE A 270 6.88 -10.95 38.05
N LEU A 271 7.96 -10.90 37.28
CA LEU A 271 8.96 -11.98 37.23
C LEU A 271 9.76 -12.07 38.53
N THR A 272 10.21 -10.94 39.05
CA THR A 272 11.04 -10.89 40.27
C THR A 272 10.26 -11.35 41.49
N ALA A 273 9.00 -10.91 41.63
CA ALA A 273 8.13 -11.29 42.74
C ALA A 273 7.39 -12.63 42.52
N SER A 274 7.57 -13.28 41.35
CA SER A 274 6.92 -14.55 40.99
C SER A 274 5.39 -14.50 41.12
N ILE A 275 4.80 -13.36 40.76
CA ILE A 275 3.35 -13.12 40.89
C ILE A 275 2.64 -13.79 39.70
N PRO A 276 1.57 -14.58 39.92
CA PRO A 276 0.81 -15.17 38.82
C PRO A 276 0.13 -14.08 37.99
N PHE A 277 0.17 -14.24 36.66
CA PHE A 277 -0.45 -13.28 35.75
C PHE A 277 -1.98 -13.35 35.85
N SER A 278 -2.61 -12.26 36.28
CA SER A 278 -4.05 -12.06 36.26
C SER A 278 -4.35 -10.58 36.00
N LEU A 279 -5.51 -10.26 35.42
CA LEU A 279 -5.90 -8.86 35.15
C LEU A 279 -5.96 -8.02 36.43
N ARG A 280 -6.37 -8.64 37.54
CA ARG A 280 -6.39 -8.00 38.86
C ARG A 280 -4.99 -7.65 39.34
N ASN A 281 -4.06 -8.61 39.32
CA ASN A 281 -2.68 -8.38 39.72
C ASN A 281 -2.01 -7.35 38.81
N LEU A 282 -2.31 -7.37 37.51
CA LEU A 282 -1.77 -6.40 36.56
C LEU A 282 -2.21 -4.98 36.92
N TYR A 283 -3.50 -4.78 37.23
CA TYR A 283 -4.02 -3.49 37.67
C TYR A 283 -3.39 -3.05 39.00
N GLU A 284 -3.37 -3.92 40.01
CA GLU A 284 -2.83 -3.61 41.35
C GLU A 284 -1.35 -3.23 41.28
N ILE A 285 -0.52 -4.02 40.59
CA ILE A 285 0.92 -3.74 40.42
C ILE A 285 1.16 -2.48 39.60
N SER A 286 0.42 -2.28 38.51
CA SER A 286 0.56 -1.08 37.68
C SER A 286 0.21 0.17 38.48
N SER A 287 -0.89 0.14 39.24
CA SER A 287 -1.31 1.24 40.10
C SER A 287 -0.27 1.53 41.19
N ALA A 288 0.20 0.49 41.89
CA ALA A 288 1.22 0.63 42.92
C ALA A 288 2.53 1.20 42.36
N TYR A 289 2.95 0.76 41.16
CA TYR A 289 4.14 1.28 40.51
C TYR A 289 3.98 2.76 40.11
N MET A 290 2.80 3.17 39.64
CA MET A 290 2.53 4.58 39.35
C MET A 290 2.51 5.45 40.61
N MET A 291 2.00 4.94 41.74
CA MET A 291 2.10 5.62 43.03
C MET A 291 3.56 5.73 43.47
N TYR A 292 4.34 4.65 43.35
CA TYR A 292 5.78 4.66 43.66
C TYR A 292 6.57 5.71 42.86
N LEU A 293 6.31 5.83 41.56
CA LEU A 293 6.92 6.86 40.72
C LEU A 293 6.58 8.30 41.15
N LYS A 294 5.37 8.50 41.67
CA LYS A 294 4.90 9.79 42.17
C LYS A 294 5.51 10.12 43.52
N ASP A 295 5.58 9.15 44.43
CA ASP A 295 6.02 9.34 45.81
C ASP A 295 7.56 9.42 45.91
N GLU A 296 8.29 8.71 45.04
CA GLU A 296 9.75 8.70 44.99
C GLU A 296 10.31 9.03 43.59
N PRO A 297 10.10 10.26 43.05
CA PRO A 297 10.51 10.60 41.69
C PRO A 297 12.04 10.67 41.54
N THR A 298 12.78 11.00 42.60
CA THR A 298 14.24 11.09 42.59
C THR A 298 14.89 9.72 42.40
N ASN A 299 14.35 8.69 43.03
CA ASN A 299 14.85 7.30 42.90
C ASN A 299 14.59 6.73 41.50
N ASN A 300 13.63 7.32 40.78
CA ASN A 300 13.22 6.88 39.45
C ASN A 300 13.60 7.88 38.34
N MET A 301 14.49 8.84 38.63
CA MET A 301 14.80 9.94 37.72
C MET A 301 15.32 9.46 36.35
N LEU A 302 16.11 8.38 36.33
CA LEU A 302 16.61 7.78 35.09
C LEU A 302 15.47 7.20 34.23
N VAL A 303 14.54 6.47 34.86
CA VAL A 303 13.39 5.86 34.19
C VAL A 303 12.47 6.95 33.64
N ILE A 304 12.17 7.97 34.44
CA ILE A 304 11.34 9.12 34.05
C ILE A 304 12.02 9.91 32.93
N GLY A 305 13.30 10.24 33.08
CA GLY A 305 14.08 10.98 32.07
C GLY A 305 14.14 10.25 30.74
N MET A 306 14.33 8.93 30.77
CA MET A 306 14.31 8.10 29.56
C MET A 306 12.92 8.07 28.91
N ALA A 307 11.84 7.90 29.70
CA ALA A 307 10.48 7.95 29.18
C ALA A 307 10.13 9.29 28.54
N VAL A 308 10.53 10.41 29.16
CA VAL A 308 10.36 11.75 28.60
C VAL A 308 11.16 11.94 27.31
N ALA A 309 12.41 11.46 27.27
CA ALA A 309 13.25 11.54 26.08
C ALA A 309 12.65 10.74 24.90
N LEU A 310 12.18 9.51 25.15
CA LEU A 310 11.53 8.68 24.13
C LEU A 310 10.18 9.25 23.68
N PHE A 311 9.42 9.82 24.61
CA PHE A 311 8.17 10.53 24.30
C PHE A 311 8.44 11.71 23.36
N ALA A 312 9.34 12.62 23.76
CA ALA A 312 9.68 13.80 22.98
C ALA A 312 10.19 13.40 21.59
N TYR A 313 11.10 12.43 21.51
CA TYR A 313 11.60 11.95 20.22
C TYR A 313 10.47 11.33 19.38
N GLY A 314 9.60 10.50 19.97
CA GLY A 314 8.48 9.89 19.25
C GLY A 314 7.47 10.92 18.71
N THR A 315 7.19 11.97 19.48
CA THR A 315 6.26 13.03 19.09
C THR A 315 6.84 13.96 18.02
N PHE A 316 8.11 14.34 18.15
CA PHE A 316 8.73 15.36 17.28
C PHE A 316 9.54 14.80 16.10
N HIS A 317 9.66 13.47 15.94
CA HIS A 317 10.48 12.89 14.86
C HIS A 317 9.63 12.35 13.69
N GLY A 318 9.72 12.96 12.50
CA GLY A 318 8.87 12.62 11.34
C GLY A 318 9.46 12.92 9.96
N LYS A 319 8.91 12.31 8.90
CA LYS A 319 9.31 12.53 7.49
C LYS A 319 9.18 13.99 7.03
N THR A 320 8.30 14.75 7.66
CA THR A 320 8.06 16.17 7.40
C THR A 320 9.13 17.10 7.98
N PHE A 321 10.01 16.62 8.87
CA PHE A 321 11.06 17.46 9.44
C PHE A 321 12.26 17.63 8.48
N ARG A 322 12.68 18.88 8.25
CA ARG A 322 13.77 19.26 7.34
C ARG A 322 15.07 18.47 7.58
N ILE A 323 15.39 18.14 8.84
CA ILE A 323 16.61 17.39 9.19
C ILE A 323 16.58 15.97 8.61
N VAL A 324 15.44 15.29 8.67
CA VAL A 324 15.27 13.94 8.10
C VAL A 324 15.29 13.98 6.57
N LYS A 325 14.65 14.98 5.95
CA LYS A 325 14.73 15.21 4.49
C LYS A 325 16.19 15.47 4.05
N GLY A 326 16.93 16.30 4.79
CA GLY A 326 18.34 16.59 4.55
C GLY A 326 19.23 15.34 4.62
N MET A 327 19.03 14.48 5.62
CA MET A 327 19.75 13.21 5.71
C MET A 327 19.38 12.21 4.60
N SER A 328 18.10 12.17 4.20
CA SER A 328 17.64 11.28 3.13
C SER A 328 18.29 11.57 1.77
N LYS A 329 18.72 12.82 1.54
CA LYS A 329 19.45 13.23 0.33
C LYS A 329 20.74 12.43 0.12
N PHE A 330 21.43 12.02 1.19
CA PHE A 330 22.63 11.20 1.08
C PHE A 330 22.36 9.79 0.52
N PHE A 331 21.13 9.30 0.61
CA PHE A 331 20.71 7.99 0.11
C PHE A 331 20.00 8.08 -1.25
N MET A 332 19.80 9.27 -1.80
CA MET A 332 19.20 9.48 -3.12
C MET A 332 20.26 9.43 -4.22
N LYS A 333 19.86 8.95 -5.40
CA LYS A 333 20.74 8.93 -6.58
C LYS A 333 20.48 10.17 -7.43
N ARG A 334 21.55 10.74 -7.98
CA ARG A 334 21.50 11.89 -8.88
C ARG A 334 22.05 11.46 -10.23
N ASP A 335 21.24 11.59 -11.26
CA ASP A 335 21.63 11.38 -12.66
C ASP A 335 21.26 12.66 -13.43
N GLY A 336 22.29 13.43 -13.82
CA GLY A 336 22.11 14.73 -14.47
C GLY A 336 21.38 15.77 -13.61
N HIS A 337 20.29 16.32 -14.16
CA HIS A 337 19.44 17.34 -13.53
C HIS A 337 18.42 16.76 -12.54
N TYR A 338 18.21 15.44 -12.56
CA TYR A 338 17.16 14.79 -11.78
C TYR A 338 17.72 14.09 -10.55
N VAL A 339 16.97 14.16 -9.45
CA VAL A 339 17.23 13.34 -8.27
C VAL A 339 16.12 12.32 -8.19
N TYR A 340 16.44 11.04 -8.01
CA TYR A 340 15.41 10.03 -7.87
C TYR A 340 15.63 9.13 -6.67
N LYS A 341 14.50 8.68 -6.14
CA LYS A 341 14.40 7.76 -5.04
C LYS A 341 13.52 6.59 -5.46
N ARG A 342 13.91 5.40 -5.02
CA ARG A 342 13.10 4.21 -5.21
C ARG A 342 12.60 3.70 -3.88
N ASP A 343 11.29 3.51 -3.78
CA ASP A 343 10.64 2.84 -2.66
C ASP A 343 9.86 1.61 -3.17
N GLY A 344 10.53 0.45 -3.15
CA GLY A 344 9.97 -0.79 -3.69
C GLY A 344 9.73 -0.72 -5.21
N ARG A 345 8.46 -0.64 -5.61
CA ARG A 345 8.01 -0.52 -7.01
C ARG A 345 7.83 0.93 -7.46
N ILE A 346 7.70 1.86 -6.52
CA ILE A 346 7.50 3.27 -6.82
C ILE A 346 8.87 3.90 -7.02
N VAL A 347 9.02 4.63 -8.12
CA VAL A 347 10.16 5.49 -8.41
C VAL A 347 9.65 6.93 -8.40
N GLU A 348 10.24 7.73 -7.52
CA GLU A 348 10.00 9.16 -7.40
C GLU A 348 11.16 9.88 -8.07
N ILE A 349 10.88 10.62 -9.15
CA ILE A 349 11.86 11.40 -9.92
C ILE A 349 11.56 12.88 -9.64
N TYR A 350 12.40 13.50 -8.82
CA TYR A 350 12.32 14.92 -8.49
C TYR A 350 12.94 15.74 -9.61
N VAL A 351 12.14 16.65 -10.16
CA VAL A 351 12.53 17.65 -11.16
C VAL A 351 13.15 18.87 -10.48
N ILE A 352 12.68 19.19 -9.27
CA ILE A 352 13.30 20.18 -8.38
C ILE A 352 14.18 19.50 -7.33
N ASN A 353 14.98 20.27 -6.61
CA ASN A 353 15.78 19.73 -5.51
C ASN A 353 14.84 19.21 -4.39
N PRO A 354 14.98 17.95 -3.92
CA PRO A 354 14.06 17.35 -2.94
C PRO A 354 13.92 18.09 -1.61
N VAL A 355 14.92 18.91 -1.25
CA VAL A 355 14.88 19.76 -0.04
C VAL A 355 13.88 20.91 -0.19
N ASP A 356 13.72 21.40 -1.42
CA ASP A 356 12.84 22.51 -1.78
C ASP A 356 11.42 22.01 -2.10
N PHE A 357 11.23 20.69 -2.21
CA PHE A 357 9.92 20.06 -2.33
C PHE A 357 9.16 20.10 -1.00
N GLN A 358 8.21 21.04 -0.91
CA GLN A 358 7.29 21.20 0.22
C GLN A 358 6.07 20.28 0.03
N ASP A 359 5.80 19.36 0.96
CA ASP A 359 4.66 18.42 0.84
C ASP A 359 3.32 19.07 1.25
N ASP A 360 3.40 20.21 1.93
CA ASP A 360 2.31 20.93 2.59
C ASP A 360 1.69 22.04 1.73
N GLU A 361 2.31 22.39 0.60
CA GLU A 361 1.72 23.31 -0.37
C GLU A 361 0.61 22.61 -1.17
N THR A 362 -0.43 23.35 -1.55
CA THR A 362 -1.45 22.85 -2.49
C THR A 362 -0.80 22.57 -3.84
N LYS A 363 -0.74 21.30 -4.22
CA LYS A 363 -0.17 20.85 -5.50
C LYS A 363 -1.24 20.29 -6.41
N PHE A 364 -1.04 20.51 -7.70
CA PHE A 364 -1.85 19.90 -8.75
C PHE A 364 -1.28 18.53 -9.07
N VAL A 365 -2.12 17.50 -9.01
CA VAL A 365 -1.73 16.14 -9.38
C VAL A 365 -2.36 15.79 -10.72
N VAL A 366 -1.52 15.47 -11.69
CA VAL A 366 -1.93 15.08 -13.04
C VAL A 366 -1.56 13.61 -13.27
N TYR A 367 -2.47 12.86 -13.87
CA TYR A 367 -2.26 11.46 -14.22
C TYR A 367 -2.19 11.34 -15.74
N LEU A 368 -1.03 10.94 -16.26
CA LEU A 368 -0.86 10.56 -17.65
C LEU A 368 -1.02 9.04 -17.77
N ASN A 369 -2.19 8.63 -18.26
CA ASN A 369 -2.56 7.21 -18.37
C ASN A 369 -2.17 6.58 -19.71
N GLU A 370 -1.84 7.41 -20.71
CA GLU A 370 -1.59 6.97 -22.08
C GLU A 370 -0.37 7.63 -22.69
N GLY A 371 0.19 6.98 -23.71
CA GLY A 371 1.28 7.50 -24.53
C GLY A 371 2.65 7.58 -23.86
N CYS A 372 2.78 7.30 -22.57
CA CYS A 372 4.09 7.32 -21.92
C CYS A 372 4.96 6.15 -22.39
N LEU A 373 6.26 6.39 -22.56
CA LEU A 373 7.24 5.35 -22.85
C LEU A 373 8.32 5.33 -21.76
N ILE A 374 8.86 4.16 -21.46
CA ILE A 374 9.90 3.99 -20.44
C ILE A 374 11.06 3.17 -21.00
N GLU A 375 12.29 3.59 -20.68
CA GLU A 375 13.48 2.76 -20.87
C GLU A 375 13.90 2.20 -19.51
N ARG A 376 14.04 0.87 -19.43
CA ARG A 376 14.37 0.17 -18.19
C ARG A 376 15.51 -0.84 -18.41
N GLU A 377 16.41 -0.91 -17.44
CA GLU A 377 17.44 -1.94 -17.35
C GLU A 377 17.21 -2.76 -16.09
N GLY A 378 16.54 -3.91 -16.26
CA GLY A 378 16.03 -4.72 -15.16
C GLY A 378 15.06 -3.93 -14.29
N LYS A 379 15.52 -3.53 -13.10
CA LYS A 379 14.72 -2.74 -12.16
C LYS A 379 15.08 -1.25 -12.14
N ARG A 380 16.03 -0.78 -12.94
CA ARG A 380 16.46 0.63 -12.99
C ARG A 380 15.74 1.34 -14.12
N VAL A 381 15.25 2.55 -13.83
CA VAL A 381 14.69 3.44 -14.85
C VAL A 381 15.83 4.24 -15.44
N LYS A 382 15.91 4.27 -16.77
CA LYS A 382 16.98 4.90 -17.53
C LYS A 382 16.50 6.13 -18.29
N ALA A 383 15.27 6.11 -18.75
CA ALA A 383 14.60 7.28 -19.31
C ALA A 383 13.09 7.12 -19.22
N LEU A 384 12.39 8.26 -19.20
CA LEU A 384 10.94 8.33 -19.26
C LEU A 384 10.55 9.36 -20.34
N LEU A 385 9.65 9.00 -21.24
CA LEU A 385 9.12 9.86 -22.28
C LEU A 385 7.65 10.16 -21.97
N LEU A 386 7.33 11.44 -21.86
CA LEU A 386 5.97 11.93 -21.63
C LEU A 386 5.43 12.57 -22.92
N PRO A 387 4.22 12.21 -23.39
CA PRO A 387 3.71 12.71 -24.66
C PRO A 387 3.54 14.23 -24.65
N LEU A 388 4.21 14.93 -25.57
CA LEU A 388 4.24 16.39 -25.60
C LEU A 388 2.84 16.99 -25.82
N LYS A 389 2.01 16.32 -26.62
CA LYS A 389 0.62 16.71 -26.86
C LYS A 389 -0.16 16.81 -25.54
N ALA A 390 -0.15 15.75 -24.73
CA ALA A 390 -0.85 15.75 -23.44
C ALA A 390 -0.29 16.78 -22.46
N MET A 391 1.04 16.95 -22.43
CA MET A 391 1.69 17.99 -21.62
C MET A 391 1.25 19.40 -22.04
N SER A 392 1.15 19.66 -23.35
CA SER A 392 0.75 20.96 -23.90
C SER A 392 -0.73 21.28 -23.65
N GLU A 393 -1.62 20.30 -23.80
CA GLU A 393 -3.07 20.45 -23.53
C GLU A 393 -3.33 20.81 -22.07
N LEU A 394 -2.52 20.29 -21.14
CA LEU A 394 -2.62 20.59 -19.71
C LEU A 394 -1.84 21.85 -19.29
N SER A 395 -1.07 22.44 -20.22
CA SER A 395 -0.16 23.57 -20.00
C SER A 395 0.92 23.26 -18.94
N LEU A 396 1.45 22.03 -18.95
CA LEU A 396 2.47 21.58 -18.02
C LEU A 396 3.88 21.83 -18.57
N THR A 397 4.80 22.22 -17.69
CA THR A 397 6.22 22.43 -18.05
C THR A 397 7.14 21.60 -17.17
N ILE A 398 8.25 21.13 -17.73
CA ILE A 398 9.27 20.35 -17.00
C ILE A 398 10.64 20.97 -17.22
N MET A 399 11.23 21.47 -16.14
CA MET A 399 12.56 22.08 -16.16
C MET A 399 13.65 21.04 -16.48
N GLY A 400 14.58 21.40 -17.37
CA GLY A 400 15.71 20.53 -17.74
C GLY A 400 15.33 19.33 -18.61
N SER A 401 14.12 19.30 -19.17
CA SER A 401 13.67 18.26 -20.09
C SER A 401 14.07 18.58 -21.54
N GLN A 402 14.20 17.54 -22.36
CA GLN A 402 14.50 17.66 -23.78
C GLN A 402 13.32 17.16 -24.60
N ILE A 403 12.96 17.87 -25.68
CA ILE A 403 11.94 17.38 -26.62
C ILE A 403 12.63 16.41 -27.58
N VAL A 404 12.09 15.21 -27.71
CA VAL A 404 12.58 14.16 -28.61
C VAL A 404 11.44 13.63 -29.47
N GLN A 405 11.78 13.20 -30.67
CA GLN A 405 10.83 12.54 -31.58
C GLN A 405 11.01 11.02 -31.50
N HIS A 406 9.92 10.28 -31.36
CA HIS A 406 9.93 8.82 -31.39
C HIS A 406 8.75 8.33 -32.22
N GLY A 407 9.06 7.77 -33.40
CA GLY A 407 8.05 7.55 -34.44
C GLY A 407 7.45 8.87 -34.93
N ASP A 408 6.13 8.93 -35.01
CA ASP A 408 5.39 10.11 -35.47
C ASP A 408 5.02 11.08 -34.34
N GLU A 409 5.35 10.73 -33.09
CA GLU A 409 5.00 11.52 -31.91
C GLU A 409 6.21 12.22 -31.29
N GLN A 410 5.94 13.36 -30.66
CA GLN A 410 6.93 14.12 -29.88
C GLN A 410 6.72 13.89 -28.38
N TYR A 411 7.84 13.80 -27.67
CA TYR A 411 7.87 13.51 -26.25
C TYR A 411 8.80 14.46 -25.49
N THR A 412 8.43 14.75 -24.26
CA THR A 412 9.31 15.34 -23.25
C THR A 412 10.11 14.22 -22.59
N ARG A 413 11.43 14.21 -22.80
CA ARG A 413 12.36 13.20 -22.26
C ARG A 413 12.92 13.62 -20.91
N ILE A 414 12.76 12.71 -19.95
CA ILE A 414 13.45 12.70 -18.66
C ILE A 414 14.57 11.68 -18.76
N ASP A 415 15.81 12.16 -18.92
CA ASP A 415 16.97 11.29 -19.11
C ASP A 415 17.67 10.99 -17.77
N LEU A 416 17.75 9.70 -17.43
CA LEU A 416 18.45 9.17 -16.26
C LEU A 416 19.63 8.27 -16.70
N GLY A 417 20.22 8.56 -17.86
CA GLY A 417 21.32 7.81 -18.47
C GLY A 417 20.86 6.71 -19.43
N GLY A 418 19.78 6.98 -20.18
CA GLY A 418 19.20 6.07 -21.15
C GLY A 418 19.86 6.12 -22.53
N THR A 419 19.76 5.00 -23.24
CA THR A 419 20.36 4.77 -24.57
C THR A 419 19.35 4.77 -25.70
N GLY A 420 18.04 4.80 -25.39
CA GLY A 420 16.96 4.93 -26.38
C GLY A 420 16.12 3.69 -26.65
N SER A 421 16.23 2.63 -25.83
CA SER A 421 15.40 1.42 -25.98
C SER A 421 14.07 1.54 -25.22
N TYR A 422 13.13 2.30 -25.78
CA TYR A 422 11.85 2.59 -25.13
C TYR A 422 10.81 1.49 -25.33
N VAL A 423 10.03 1.22 -24.28
CA VAL A 423 8.84 0.34 -24.32
C VAL A 423 7.61 1.10 -23.79
N PRO A 424 6.40 0.73 -24.21
CA PRO A 424 5.17 1.34 -23.69
C PRO A 424 5.07 1.24 -22.17
N TYR A 425 4.76 2.36 -21.52
CA TYR A 425 4.53 2.41 -20.08
C TYR A 425 3.03 2.25 -19.79
N VAL A 426 2.68 1.20 -19.05
CA VAL A 426 1.27 0.77 -18.87
C VAL A 426 0.62 1.24 -17.56
N PHE A 427 1.41 1.72 -16.61
CA PHE A 427 0.89 2.30 -15.37
C PHE A 427 0.68 3.81 -15.54
N PRO A 428 -0.22 4.42 -14.75
CA PRO A 428 -0.35 5.87 -14.69
C PRO A 428 0.97 6.54 -14.29
N CYS A 429 1.44 7.48 -15.10
CA CYS A 429 2.51 8.37 -14.70
C CYS A 429 1.90 9.54 -13.93
N VAL A 430 2.28 9.71 -12.65
CA VAL A 430 1.72 10.73 -11.77
C VAL A 430 2.66 11.92 -11.72
N LEU A 431 2.22 13.06 -12.23
CA LEU A 431 2.94 14.32 -12.19
C LEU A 431 2.39 15.18 -11.05
N ILE A 432 3.25 15.55 -10.12
CA ILE A 432 2.94 16.46 -9.02
C ILE A 432 3.52 17.81 -9.37
N CYS A 433 2.65 18.80 -9.51
CA CYS A 433 2.94 20.10 -10.09
C CYS A 433 2.70 21.22 -9.10
N SER A 434 3.49 22.28 -9.22
CA SER A 434 3.32 23.53 -8.48
C SER A 434 2.05 24.27 -8.92
N ASN A 435 1.69 25.34 -8.21
CA ASN A 435 0.57 26.19 -8.61
C ASN A 435 0.76 26.85 -10.00
N ASN A 436 2.02 26.96 -10.45
CA ASN A 436 2.36 27.49 -11.77
C ASN A 436 2.35 26.42 -12.86
N LYS A 437 1.81 25.22 -12.59
CA LYS A 437 1.79 24.07 -13.50
C LYS A 437 3.18 23.56 -13.92
N GLU A 438 4.20 23.87 -13.11
CA GLU A 438 5.54 23.30 -13.27
C GLU A 438 5.59 21.93 -12.59
N VAL A 439 6.03 20.89 -13.29
CA VAL A 439 6.18 19.56 -12.69
C VAL A 439 7.37 19.56 -11.74
N GLU A 440 7.13 19.23 -10.48
CA GLU A 440 8.16 19.18 -9.43
C GLU A 440 8.60 17.75 -9.12
N LEU A 441 7.66 16.81 -9.20
CA LEU A 441 7.90 15.39 -8.91
C LEU A 441 7.10 14.51 -9.87
N ILE A 442 7.76 13.49 -10.40
CA ILE A 442 7.16 12.47 -11.25
C ILE A 442 7.19 11.15 -10.48
N ARG A 443 6.04 10.52 -10.26
CA ARG A 443 5.94 9.19 -9.66
C ARG A 443 5.52 8.17 -10.71
N ILE A 444 6.30 7.12 -10.83
CA ILE A 444 6.02 5.98 -11.70
C ILE A 444 6.08 4.69 -10.89
N GLU A 445 5.17 3.77 -11.16
CA GLU A 445 5.20 2.40 -10.65
C GLU A 445 5.85 1.44 -11.65
N LEU A 446 6.75 0.60 -11.17
CA LEU A 446 7.38 -0.49 -11.94
C LEU A 446 6.63 -1.82 -11.71
N PRO A 447 6.51 -2.68 -12.74
CA PRO A 447 5.82 -3.96 -12.66
C PRO A 447 6.40 -4.96 -11.62
#